data_AF-A0A0M2UZF3-F1
#
_entry.id   AF-A0A0M2UZF3-F1
#
_cell.length_a   1.000
_cell.length_b   1.000
_cell.length_c   1.000
_cell.angle_alpha   90.00
_cell.angle_beta   90.00
_cell.angle_gamma   90.00
#
_symmetry.space_group_name_H-M   'P 1'
#
loop_
_entity.id
_entity.type
_entity.pdbx_description
1 polymer ?
#
loop_
_entity_poly.entity_id
_entity_poly.type
_entity_poly.pdbx_seq_one_letter_code
_entity_poly.pdbx_strand_id
1 'polypeptide(L)'
;MFRCIAILLCLVGLSAVKATYGYSHDENVPESNVSGDVTKTHAEHHGVKRSLGFSNFLEGWFTSWQAYEETKDDAPRVPLLRIAPAFFQREVRFNYIYIDDEHHGEADVNEFAFALELPLTLRFKVDIESKVLHVNTIEDSDNVGFGDTRIALRAMLFENNTLSLSTGSIINIPTGDADRGLGEEITTLGQQLAGWIDLGHRISLHTFLGVEVPTGGNDKDNADLEFLYGAAISKTITVHGNRVLHGITPFLELNGHKGFG
;
A
#
# COMPACT_ATOMS: atom_id res chain seq x y z
N MET A 1 19.46 1.00 -31.59
CA MET A 1 19.07 -0.42 -31.57
C MET A 1 18.40 -0.73 -30.22
N PHE A 2 17.28 -0.07 -29.93
CA PHE A 2 16.53 -0.22 -28.68
C PHE A 2 15.03 -0.20 -29.00
N ARG A 3 14.51 -1.38 -29.33
CA ARG A 3 13.08 -1.71 -29.32
C ARG A 3 12.99 -3.08 -28.67
N CYS A 4 12.03 -3.26 -27.75
CA CYS A 4 11.68 -4.51 -27.05
C CYS A 4 12.17 -4.71 -25.59
N ILE A 5 12.24 -3.66 -24.77
CA ILE A 5 12.20 -3.83 -23.29
C ILE A 5 10.96 -3.10 -22.76
N ALA A 6 9.78 -3.62 -23.08
CA ALA A 6 8.52 -3.14 -22.50
C ALA A 6 7.48 -4.25 -22.28
N ILE A 7 7.81 -5.52 -22.56
CA ILE A 7 6.87 -6.64 -22.41
C ILE A 7 7.65 -7.85 -21.88
N LEU A 8 8.00 -7.83 -20.59
CA LEU A 8 8.45 -9.06 -19.90
C LEU A 8 8.12 -9.08 -18.40
N LEU A 9 7.89 -7.93 -17.76
CA LEU A 9 7.61 -7.87 -16.32
C LEU A 9 6.18 -8.29 -15.93
N CYS A 10 5.20 -8.30 -16.85
CA CYS A 10 3.86 -8.83 -16.56
C CYS A 10 3.78 -10.36 -16.48
N LEU A 11 4.79 -11.10 -16.98
CA LEU A 11 4.70 -12.57 -17.11
C LEU A 11 5.20 -13.32 -15.88
N VAL A 12 6.06 -12.73 -15.06
CA VAL A 12 6.59 -13.39 -13.84
C VAL A 12 5.55 -13.37 -12.70
N GLY A 13 4.68 -12.34 -12.66
CA GLY A 13 3.55 -12.31 -11.72
C GLY A 13 2.46 -13.33 -12.05
N LEU A 14 2.20 -13.61 -13.33
CA LEU A 14 1.15 -14.57 -13.73
C LEU A 14 1.55 -16.04 -13.54
N SER A 15 2.84 -16.38 -13.62
CA SER A 15 3.30 -17.77 -13.48
C SER A 15 3.25 -18.28 -12.03
N ALA A 16 3.32 -17.39 -11.03
CA ALA A 16 3.13 -17.76 -9.62
C ALA A 16 1.64 -18.07 -9.29
N VAL A 17 0.68 -17.46 -9.98
CA VAL A 17 -0.77 -17.64 -9.73
C VAL A 17 -1.28 -19.03 -10.13
N LYS A 18 -0.61 -19.71 -11.08
CA LYS A 18 -1.00 -21.08 -11.47
C LYS A 18 -0.58 -22.15 -10.44
N ALA A 19 0.42 -21.89 -9.61
CA ALA A 19 0.93 -22.89 -8.67
C ALA A 19 0.05 -23.06 -7.42
N THR A 20 -0.73 -22.05 -7.04
CA THR A 20 -1.60 -22.07 -5.85
C THR A 20 -3.01 -22.61 -6.10
N TYR A 21 -3.43 -22.78 -7.35
CA TYR A 21 -4.77 -23.31 -7.69
C TYR A 21 -4.94 -24.83 -7.49
N GLY A 22 -3.89 -25.53 -7.05
CA GLY A 22 -3.85 -26.99 -6.95
C GLY A 22 -4.11 -27.57 -5.55
N TYR A 23 -4.47 -26.76 -4.55
CA TYR A 23 -4.61 -27.26 -3.18
C TYR A 23 -5.88 -26.72 -2.50
N SER A 24 -6.75 -27.66 -2.11
CA SER A 24 -7.97 -27.54 -1.26
C SER A 24 -9.28 -27.87 -2.00
N HIS A 25 -9.59 -29.15 -2.18
CA HIS A 25 -10.45 -30.01 -1.34
C HIS A 25 -11.95 -29.94 -1.71
N ASP A 26 -12.35 -30.99 -2.45
CA ASP A 26 -13.70 -31.56 -2.52
C ASP A 26 -14.23 -31.85 -1.10
N GLU A 27 -15.37 -31.28 -0.72
CA GLU A 27 -16.27 -31.91 0.25
C GLU A 27 -17.74 -31.65 -0.17
N ASN A 28 -18.38 -32.72 -0.64
CA ASN A 28 -19.82 -32.82 -0.84
C ASN A 28 -20.49 -33.25 0.48
N VAL A 29 -21.44 -32.49 1.02
CA VAL A 29 -22.44 -32.97 2.01
C VAL A 29 -23.77 -32.21 1.82
N PRO A 30 -24.95 -32.88 1.94
CA PRO A 30 -26.17 -32.53 1.20
C PRO A 30 -27.19 -31.64 1.94
N GLU A 31 -28.15 -31.13 1.16
CA GLU A 31 -29.31 -30.35 1.57
C GLU A 31 -30.19 -31.03 2.65
N SER A 32 -30.73 -30.23 3.56
CA SER A 32 -32.00 -30.53 4.22
C SER A 32 -32.83 -29.26 4.46
N ASN A 33 -34.09 -29.32 4.02
CA ASN A 33 -35.12 -28.31 4.16
C ASN A 33 -35.81 -28.41 5.53
N VAL A 34 -35.94 -27.31 6.28
CA VAL A 34 -37.10 -27.05 7.17
C VAL A 34 -37.39 -25.54 7.28
N SER A 35 -38.68 -25.24 7.12
CA SER A 35 -39.40 -23.96 7.11
C SER A 35 -39.63 -23.34 8.49
N GLY A 36 -39.67 -22.00 8.59
CA GLY A 36 -40.66 -21.30 9.44
C GLY A 36 -40.18 -20.16 10.36
N ASP A 37 -40.43 -18.93 9.90
CA ASP A 37 -41.05 -17.80 10.62
C ASP A 37 -40.24 -16.67 11.33
N VAL A 38 -40.48 -15.46 10.80
CA VAL A 38 -40.59 -14.10 11.40
C VAL A 38 -39.34 -13.36 11.88
N THR A 39 -38.66 -12.79 10.88
CA THR A 39 -38.26 -11.37 10.73
C THR A 39 -38.30 -10.44 11.96
N LYS A 40 -37.12 -10.22 12.54
CA LYS A 40 -36.64 -8.88 12.90
C LYS A 40 -35.35 -8.62 12.12
N THR A 41 -35.47 -7.98 10.97
CA THR A 41 -34.33 -7.51 10.18
C THR A 41 -33.66 -6.35 10.91
N HIS A 42 -32.79 -6.68 11.87
CA HIS A 42 -31.56 -5.92 12.02
C HIS A 42 -30.84 -6.11 10.67
N ALA A 43 -30.76 -5.06 9.86
CA ALA A 43 -29.91 -5.08 8.68
C ALA A 43 -28.47 -5.20 9.18
N GLU A 44 -28.01 -6.44 9.37
CA GLU A 44 -26.60 -6.76 9.38
C GLU A 44 -26.07 -6.23 8.04
N HIS A 45 -25.23 -5.20 8.12
CA HIS A 45 -24.51 -4.68 6.96
C HIS A 45 -23.50 -5.74 6.53
N HIS A 46 -23.98 -6.75 5.81
CA HIS A 46 -23.12 -7.70 5.12
C HIS A 46 -22.41 -6.94 4.00
N GLY A 47 -21.10 -6.81 4.13
CA GLY A 47 -20.24 -6.27 3.08
C GLY A 47 -20.36 -7.14 1.82
N VAL A 48 -20.22 -6.53 0.65
CA VAL A 48 -20.25 -7.29 -0.60
C VAL A 48 -18.89 -7.95 -0.79
N LYS A 49 -18.84 -9.30 -0.89
CA LYS A 49 -17.68 -10.02 -1.44
C LYS A 49 -17.38 -9.46 -2.83
N ARG A 50 -16.30 -8.70 -2.96
CA ARG A 50 -15.99 -7.96 -4.18
C ARG A 50 -15.06 -8.78 -5.08
N SER A 51 -15.45 -8.90 -6.35
CA SER A 51 -14.62 -9.48 -7.41
C SER A 51 -14.45 -8.45 -8.53
N LEU A 52 -13.40 -7.64 -8.41
CA LEU A 52 -12.92 -6.75 -9.46
C LEU A 52 -11.84 -7.47 -10.25
N GLY A 53 -12.08 -7.72 -11.52
CA GLY A 53 -11.12 -8.32 -12.44
C GLY A 53 -10.85 -7.43 -13.65
N PHE A 54 -10.00 -7.93 -14.53
CA PHE A 54 -9.73 -7.30 -15.83
C PHE A 54 -10.90 -7.48 -16.80
N SER A 55 -11.67 -8.57 -16.68
CA SER A 55 -12.85 -8.83 -17.52
C SER A 55 -13.98 -7.83 -17.28
N ASN A 56 -14.09 -7.30 -16.07
CA ASN A 56 -15.05 -6.28 -15.67
C ASN A 56 -14.33 -4.99 -15.22
N PHE A 57 -13.26 -4.61 -15.93
CA PHE A 57 -12.44 -3.46 -15.56
C PHE A 57 -13.25 -2.16 -15.43
N LEU A 58 -14.29 -1.97 -16.24
CA LEU A 58 -15.15 -0.78 -16.22
C LEU A 58 -16.17 -0.76 -15.07
N GLU A 59 -16.32 -1.85 -14.32
CA GLU A 59 -17.18 -1.90 -13.15
C GLU A 59 -16.47 -1.29 -11.92
N GLY A 60 -17.24 -0.63 -11.05
CA GLY A 60 -16.76 -0.11 -9.78
C GLY A 60 -16.12 1.29 -9.82
N TRP A 61 -15.95 1.90 -11.01
CA TRP A 61 -15.41 3.27 -11.15
C TRP A 61 -16.29 4.36 -10.54
N PHE A 62 -17.60 4.15 -10.54
CA PHE A 62 -18.58 5.09 -9.98
C PHE A 62 -19.36 4.51 -8.80
N THR A 63 -19.08 3.25 -8.44
CA THR A 63 -19.70 2.62 -7.27
C THR A 63 -18.98 3.08 -6.03
N SER A 64 -19.71 3.71 -5.09
CA SER A 64 -19.14 4.21 -3.84
C SER A 64 -18.39 3.12 -3.09
N TRP A 65 -17.20 3.45 -2.57
CA TRP A 65 -16.40 2.49 -1.82
C TRP A 65 -17.16 1.93 -0.62
N GLN A 66 -16.98 0.63 -0.40
CA GLN A 66 -17.47 -0.11 0.75
C GLN A 66 -16.31 -0.88 1.37
N ALA A 67 -16.32 -1.03 2.69
CA ALA A 67 -15.31 -1.81 3.40
C ALA A 67 -15.30 -3.26 2.90
N TYR A 68 -14.10 -3.82 2.82
CA TYR A 68 -13.94 -5.22 2.50
C TYR A 68 -14.33 -6.09 3.71
N GLU A 69 -15.07 -7.17 3.47
CA GLU A 69 -15.41 -8.12 4.54
C GLU A 69 -14.28 -9.13 4.73
N GLU A 70 -13.61 -9.09 5.87
CA GLU A 70 -12.57 -10.05 6.23
C GLU A 70 -13.21 -11.28 6.86
N THR A 71 -12.87 -12.49 6.37
CA THR A 71 -13.26 -13.71 7.08
C THR A 71 -12.26 -14.02 8.19
N LYS A 72 -12.61 -14.95 9.10
CA LYS A 72 -11.74 -15.32 10.24
C LYS A 72 -10.44 -15.99 9.81
N ASP A 73 -10.45 -16.64 8.65
CA ASP A 73 -9.32 -17.44 8.15
C ASP A 73 -8.42 -16.66 7.19
N ASP A 74 -8.97 -15.60 6.58
CA ASP A 74 -8.23 -14.74 5.65
C ASP A 74 -7.18 -13.90 6.40
N ALA A 75 -6.11 -13.58 5.68
CA ALA A 75 -5.20 -12.55 6.11
C ALA A 75 -5.89 -11.19 6.07
N PRO A 76 -5.83 -10.41 7.16
CA PRO A 76 -6.42 -9.09 7.14
C PRO A 76 -5.58 -8.14 6.28
N ARG A 77 -6.27 -7.16 5.69
CA ARG A 77 -5.68 -6.14 4.82
C ARG A 77 -5.11 -5.03 5.67
N VAL A 78 -3.98 -5.32 6.31
CA VAL A 78 -3.28 -4.40 7.20
C VAL A 78 -2.20 -3.66 6.42
N PRO A 79 -2.20 -2.32 6.40
CA PRO A 79 -1.14 -1.55 5.77
C PRO A 79 0.16 -1.71 6.54
N LEU A 80 1.28 -1.63 5.83
CA LEU A 80 2.61 -1.67 6.43
C LEU A 80 3.22 -0.27 6.46
N LEU A 81 4.46 -0.16 6.94
CA LEU A 81 5.10 1.14 7.17
C LEU A 81 5.54 1.81 5.88
N ARG A 82 6.36 1.15 5.04
CA ARG A 82 6.92 1.78 3.82
C ARG A 82 6.37 1.20 2.52
N ILE A 83 5.75 0.03 2.57
CA ILE A 83 5.12 -0.57 1.38
C ILE A 83 3.75 0.04 1.12
N ALA A 84 3.56 0.55 -0.10
CA ALA A 84 2.28 1.04 -0.56
C ALA A 84 1.19 -0.05 -0.48
N PRO A 85 0.05 0.19 0.20
CA PRO A 85 -1.03 -0.79 0.28
C PRO A 85 -1.66 -1.06 -1.09
N ALA A 86 -1.81 -2.33 -1.44
CA ALA A 86 -2.42 -2.76 -2.69
C ALA A 86 -3.96 -2.82 -2.65
N PHE A 87 -4.54 -2.51 -1.50
CA PHE A 87 -5.98 -2.55 -1.20
C PHE A 87 -6.45 -1.20 -0.68
N PHE A 88 -7.77 -1.01 -0.66
CA PHE A 88 -8.38 0.27 -0.34
C PHE A 88 -9.08 0.22 1.01
N GLN A 89 -8.69 1.13 1.89
CA GLN A 89 -9.25 1.31 3.22
C GLN A 89 -9.36 2.80 3.54
N ARG A 90 -10.32 3.16 4.39
CA ARG A 90 -10.37 4.50 4.98
C ARG A 90 -9.54 4.49 6.23
N GLU A 91 -8.49 5.29 6.25
CA GLU A 91 -7.58 5.33 7.38
C GLU A 91 -7.04 6.74 7.58
N VAL A 92 -6.88 7.08 8.86
CA VAL A 92 -6.01 8.17 9.29
C VAL A 92 -4.85 7.51 10.02
N ARG A 93 -3.64 7.64 9.48
CA ARG A 93 -2.44 7.00 10.01
C ARG A 93 -1.50 8.03 10.60
N PHE A 94 -0.89 7.65 11.72
CA PHE A 94 0.18 8.39 12.37
C PHE A 94 1.39 7.46 12.46
N ASN A 95 2.49 7.85 11.82
CA ASN A 95 3.74 7.10 11.86
C ASN A 95 4.79 7.94 12.58
N TYR A 96 5.57 7.26 13.43
CA TYR A 96 6.80 7.79 13.98
C TYR A 96 7.94 6.90 13.51
N ILE A 97 8.94 7.48 12.87
CA ILE A 97 10.13 6.79 12.39
C ILE A 97 11.34 7.50 12.97
N TYR A 98 12.22 6.73 13.59
CA TYR A 98 13.55 7.17 13.99
C TYR A 98 14.57 6.49 13.08
N ILE A 99 15.44 7.27 12.46
CA ILE A 99 16.53 6.79 11.62
C ILE A 99 17.82 7.18 12.34
N ASP A 100 18.56 6.14 12.72
CA ASP A 100 19.85 6.23 13.38
C ASP A 100 20.92 5.93 12.33
N ASP A 101 21.83 6.88 12.07
CA ASP A 101 22.98 6.65 11.20
C ASP A 101 24.28 6.98 11.94
N GLU A 102 24.68 6.04 12.81
CA GLU A 102 25.87 6.22 13.63
C GLU A 102 27.18 6.39 12.83
N HIS A 103 27.25 6.11 11.50
CA HIS A 103 28.54 5.86 10.84
C HIS A 103 28.79 6.41 9.41
N HIS A 104 28.05 7.39 8.90
CA HIS A 104 28.37 7.99 7.59
C HIS A 104 28.36 9.52 7.47
N GLY A 105 28.25 10.26 8.59
CA GLY A 105 28.24 11.73 8.55
C GLY A 105 26.91 12.32 8.07
N GLU A 106 25.87 11.49 7.93
CA GLU A 106 24.49 11.90 7.73
C GLU A 106 23.81 12.15 9.09
N ALA A 107 22.67 12.85 9.05
CA ALA A 107 21.97 13.34 10.24
C ALA A 107 21.09 12.28 10.89
N ASP A 108 20.93 12.33 12.22
CA ASP A 108 19.85 11.59 12.88
C ASP A 108 18.51 12.23 12.50
N VAL A 109 17.55 11.40 12.08
CA VAL A 109 16.24 11.88 11.61
C VAL A 109 15.11 11.30 12.43
N ASN A 110 14.27 12.18 12.97
CA ASN A 110 12.98 11.84 13.53
C ASN A 110 11.89 12.33 12.57
N GLU A 111 11.00 11.42 12.16
CA GLU A 111 9.90 11.72 11.25
C GLU A 111 8.57 11.42 11.93
N PHE A 112 7.70 12.44 11.96
CA PHE A 112 6.29 12.31 12.32
C PHE A 112 5.44 12.49 11.07
N ALA A 113 4.89 11.40 10.54
CA ALA A 113 4.04 11.44 9.35
C ALA A 113 2.56 11.28 9.70
N PHE A 114 1.73 12.07 9.04
CA PHE A 114 0.28 11.99 9.04
C PHE A 114 -0.19 11.61 7.65
N ALA A 115 -0.98 10.54 7.54
CA ALA A 115 -1.55 10.11 6.26
C ALA A 115 -3.07 9.98 6.35
N LEU A 116 -3.75 10.39 5.28
CA LEU A 116 -5.18 10.28 5.08
C LEU A 116 -5.42 9.45 3.81
N GLU A 117 -6.01 8.27 3.95
CA GLU A 117 -6.38 7.40 2.83
C GLU A 117 -7.90 7.44 2.60
N LEU A 118 -8.32 7.87 1.41
CA LEU A 118 -9.71 8.09 1.07
C LEU A 118 -10.11 7.37 -0.22
N PRO A 119 -10.59 6.12 -0.13
CA PRO A 119 -11.24 5.47 -1.24
C PRO A 119 -12.60 6.11 -1.51
N LEU A 120 -12.72 6.63 -2.75
CA LEU A 120 -13.92 7.29 -3.24
C LEU A 120 -14.86 6.26 -3.87
N THR A 121 -14.29 5.34 -4.65
CA THR A 121 -15.03 4.28 -5.35
C THR A 121 -14.34 2.93 -5.16
N LEU A 122 -14.93 1.86 -5.70
CA LEU A 122 -14.28 0.54 -5.65
C LEU A 122 -12.99 0.50 -6.47
N ARG A 123 -12.84 1.41 -7.45
CA ARG A 123 -11.69 1.48 -8.35
C ARG A 123 -10.77 2.64 -8.08
N PHE A 124 -11.18 3.68 -7.34
CA PHE A 124 -10.37 4.89 -7.17
C PHE A 124 -10.22 5.33 -5.71
N LYS A 125 -8.99 5.67 -5.31
CA LYS A 125 -8.69 6.33 -4.03
C LYS A 125 -7.70 7.48 -4.17
N VAL A 126 -7.74 8.37 -3.19
CA VAL A 126 -6.79 9.46 -3.01
C VAL A 126 -6.13 9.30 -1.64
N ASP A 127 -4.81 9.36 -1.62
CA ASP A 127 -4.02 9.38 -0.40
C ASP A 127 -3.30 10.73 -0.28
N ILE A 128 -3.28 11.32 0.91
CA ILE A 128 -2.55 12.55 1.21
C ILE A 128 -1.70 12.30 2.44
N GLU A 129 -0.40 12.59 2.36
CA GLU A 129 0.54 12.41 3.45
C GLU A 129 1.39 13.67 3.61
N SER A 130 1.58 14.10 4.85
CA SER A 130 2.47 15.20 5.22
C SER A 130 3.31 14.76 6.40
N LYS A 131 4.53 15.30 6.50
CA LYS A 131 5.47 14.94 7.55
C LYS A 131 6.04 16.16 8.25
N VAL A 132 6.33 16.00 9.54
CA VAL A 132 7.15 16.92 10.33
C VAL A 132 8.46 16.20 10.60
N LEU A 133 9.56 16.85 10.25
CA LEU A 133 10.90 16.33 10.36
C LEU A 133 11.65 17.05 11.47
N HIS A 134 12.43 16.28 12.22
CA HIS A 134 13.46 16.79 13.11
C HIS A 134 14.78 16.13 12.73
N VAL A 135 15.70 16.93 12.20
CA VAL A 135 16.98 16.52 11.65
C VAL A 135 18.09 17.11 12.51
N ASN A 136 18.96 16.25 13.03
CA ASN A 136 20.11 16.63 13.83
C ASN A 136 21.40 16.26 13.09
N THR A 137 22.09 17.27 12.57
CA THR A 137 23.37 17.12 11.88
C THR A 137 24.54 17.38 12.84
N ILE A 138 25.67 16.70 12.63
CA ILE A 138 26.88 16.90 13.45
C ILE A 138 27.47 18.32 13.29
N GLU A 139 27.24 18.96 12.14
CA GLU A 139 27.83 20.26 11.77
C GLU A 139 26.87 21.46 11.84
N ASP A 140 25.55 21.23 11.91
CA ASP A 140 24.53 22.29 11.84
C ASP A 140 23.52 22.20 12.99
N SER A 141 22.81 23.29 13.28
CA SER A 141 21.83 23.35 14.38
C SER A 141 20.62 22.44 14.16
N ASP A 142 20.08 21.85 15.24
CA ASP A 142 18.80 21.13 15.27
C ASP A 142 17.73 21.82 14.40
N ASN A 143 17.28 21.15 13.34
CA ASN A 143 16.26 21.65 12.44
C ASN A 143 14.96 20.88 12.63
N VAL A 144 13.88 21.61 12.97
CA VAL A 144 12.51 21.09 13.05
C VAL A 144 11.62 21.87 12.11
N GLY A 145 10.84 21.18 11.29
CA GLY A 145 9.94 21.83 10.34
C GLY A 145 9.12 20.85 9.53
N PHE A 146 8.38 21.37 8.56
CA PHE A 146 7.59 20.53 7.66
C PHE A 146 8.48 19.95 6.57
N GLY A 147 8.25 18.67 6.27
CA GLY A 147 8.75 18.07 5.04
C GLY A 147 7.72 18.17 3.92
N ASP A 148 8.10 17.66 2.75
CA ASP A 148 7.25 17.70 1.57
C ASP A 148 5.95 16.89 1.74
N THR A 149 4.90 17.39 1.10
CA THR A 149 3.58 16.77 1.08
C THR A 149 3.46 15.85 -0.12
N ARG A 150 2.98 14.64 0.12
CA ARG A 150 2.76 13.61 -0.88
C ARG A 150 1.29 13.45 -1.16
N ILE A 151 0.93 13.43 -2.44
CA ILE A 151 -0.42 13.08 -2.90
C ILE A 151 -0.31 11.85 -3.79
N ALA A 152 -1.11 10.82 -3.52
CA ALA A 152 -1.20 9.64 -4.36
C ALA A 152 -2.62 9.46 -4.92
N LEU A 153 -2.72 9.27 -6.23
CA LEU A 153 -3.95 8.88 -6.91
C LEU A 153 -3.84 7.41 -7.30
N ARG A 154 -4.72 6.55 -6.80
CA ARG A 154 -4.61 5.11 -7.04
C ARG A 154 -5.85 4.51 -7.67
N ALA A 155 -5.60 3.53 -8.53
CA ALA A 155 -6.60 2.74 -9.24
C ALA A 155 -6.50 1.25 -8.87
N MET A 156 -7.62 0.62 -8.55
CA MET A 156 -7.71 -0.83 -8.32
C MET A 156 -7.79 -1.55 -9.66
N LEU A 157 -6.78 -2.37 -9.97
CA LEU A 157 -6.73 -3.16 -11.19
C LEU A 157 -7.47 -4.48 -11.01
N PHE A 158 -7.23 -5.14 -9.88
CA PHE A 158 -7.79 -6.44 -9.54
C PHE A 158 -8.00 -6.54 -8.02
N GLU A 159 -9.13 -7.06 -7.57
CA GLU A 159 -9.41 -7.33 -6.15
C GLU A 159 -10.36 -8.53 -6.04
N ASN A 160 -9.94 -9.56 -5.33
CA ASN A 160 -10.78 -10.67 -4.88
C ASN A 160 -10.43 -11.04 -3.43
N ASN A 161 -10.88 -12.20 -2.96
CA ASN A 161 -10.64 -12.65 -1.58
C ASN A 161 -9.17 -12.85 -1.24
N THR A 162 -8.34 -13.26 -2.20
CA THR A 162 -6.96 -13.70 -1.95
C THR A 162 -5.90 -12.83 -2.64
N LEU A 163 -6.29 -11.90 -3.50
CA LEU A 163 -5.38 -11.07 -4.28
C LEU A 163 -5.96 -9.67 -4.46
N SER A 164 -5.12 -8.67 -4.21
CA SER A 164 -5.36 -7.27 -4.59
C SER A 164 -4.18 -6.75 -5.39
N LEU A 165 -4.46 -6.03 -6.47
CA LEU A 165 -3.46 -5.38 -7.32
C LEU A 165 -3.95 -3.97 -7.64
N SER A 166 -3.13 -2.98 -7.32
CA SER A 166 -3.43 -1.58 -7.61
C SER A 166 -2.24 -0.89 -8.28
N THR A 167 -2.53 0.16 -9.01
CA THR A 167 -1.52 1.07 -9.55
C THR A 167 -1.82 2.48 -9.09
N GLY A 168 -0.83 3.35 -9.03
CA GLY A 168 -1.08 4.73 -8.67
C GLY A 168 0.01 5.67 -9.10
N SER A 169 -0.36 6.93 -9.29
CA SER A 169 0.56 8.03 -9.53
C SER A 169 0.79 8.77 -8.22
N ILE A 170 2.04 9.14 -7.94
CA ILE A 170 2.41 9.92 -6.76
C ILE A 170 3.00 11.23 -7.21
N ILE A 171 2.65 12.27 -6.48
CA ILE A 171 3.15 13.61 -6.67
C ILE A 171 3.70 14.04 -5.31
N ASN A 172 5.01 14.22 -5.22
CA ASN A 172 5.62 14.88 -4.07
C ASN A 172 5.71 16.38 -4.38
N ILE A 173 5.13 17.20 -3.51
CA ILE A 173 4.98 18.64 -3.70
C ILE A 173 5.96 19.34 -2.75
N PRO A 174 6.86 20.21 -3.26
CA PRO A 174 7.88 20.89 -2.49
C PRO A 174 7.25 21.95 -1.58
N THR A 175 6.73 21.49 -0.45
CA THR A 175 5.99 22.28 0.54
C THR A 175 6.74 22.34 1.86
N GLY A 176 7.81 21.55 2.00
CA GLY A 176 8.67 21.53 3.16
C GLY A 176 9.58 22.74 3.25
N ASP A 177 10.18 22.90 4.42
CA ASP A 177 11.10 24.00 4.76
C ASP A 177 12.49 23.74 4.13
N ALA A 178 12.60 23.94 2.82
CA ALA A 178 13.81 23.71 2.04
C ALA A 178 15.02 24.54 2.48
N ASP A 179 14.80 25.81 2.87
CA ASP A 179 15.83 26.70 3.42
C ASP A 179 16.52 26.11 4.68
N ARG A 180 15.91 25.08 5.28
CA ARG A 180 16.38 24.38 6.48
C ARG A 180 16.77 22.93 6.20
N GLY A 181 16.85 22.53 4.92
CA GLY A 181 17.18 21.18 4.48
C GLY A 181 16.08 20.15 4.73
N LEU A 182 14.82 20.56 4.93
CA LEU A 182 13.71 19.67 5.29
C LEU A 182 12.79 19.32 4.09
N GLY A 183 12.95 19.99 2.96
CA GLY A 183 12.24 19.73 1.71
C GLY A 183 13.21 19.68 0.52
N GLU A 184 12.81 19.01 -0.56
CA GLU A 184 13.66 18.73 -1.72
C GLU A 184 13.63 19.83 -2.80
N GLU A 185 12.77 20.85 -2.64
CA GLU A 185 12.52 21.98 -3.58
C GLU A 185 12.02 21.58 -4.98
N ILE A 186 11.98 20.28 -5.26
CA ILE A 186 11.65 19.73 -6.56
C ILE A 186 10.35 18.95 -6.44
N THR A 187 9.45 19.17 -7.40
CA THR A 187 8.28 18.30 -7.55
C THR A 187 8.71 17.00 -8.23
N THR A 188 8.38 15.86 -7.65
CA THR A 188 8.58 14.57 -8.30
C THR A 188 7.25 13.92 -8.69
N LEU A 189 7.29 13.14 -9.77
CA LEU A 189 6.16 12.35 -10.25
C LEU A 189 6.56 10.88 -10.27
N GLY A 190 5.84 10.06 -9.53
CA GLY A 190 6.05 8.62 -9.49
C GLY A 190 4.89 7.83 -10.08
N GLN A 191 5.19 6.64 -10.60
CA GLN A 191 4.20 5.62 -10.94
C GLN A 191 4.49 4.35 -10.15
N GLN A 192 3.44 3.72 -9.61
CA GLN A 192 3.55 2.59 -8.72
C GLN A 192 2.65 1.43 -9.13
N LEU A 193 3.07 0.22 -8.77
CA LEU A 193 2.28 -1.00 -8.78
C LEU A 193 2.43 -1.67 -7.42
N ALA A 194 1.33 -2.02 -6.78
CA ALA A 194 1.32 -2.67 -5.47
C ALA A 194 0.47 -3.94 -5.53
N GLY A 195 0.95 -5.02 -4.90
CA GLY A 195 0.28 -6.30 -4.79
C GLY A 195 0.11 -6.73 -3.33
N TRP A 196 -1.02 -7.37 -3.05
CA TRP A 196 -1.31 -8.03 -1.78
C TRP A 196 -1.87 -9.41 -2.06
N ILE A 197 -1.34 -10.43 -1.38
CA ILE A 197 -1.72 -11.82 -1.56
C ILE A 197 -2.00 -12.44 -0.20
N ASP A 198 -3.16 -13.06 -0.05
CA ASP A 198 -3.47 -13.96 1.06
C ASP A 198 -2.81 -15.32 0.83
N LEU A 199 -1.97 -15.74 1.77
CA LEU A 199 -1.31 -17.04 1.77
C LEU A 199 -2.02 -18.06 2.68
N GLY A 200 -3.19 -17.69 3.23
CA GLY A 200 -3.94 -18.46 4.20
C GLY A 200 -3.36 -18.36 5.61
N HIS A 201 -4.09 -18.89 6.59
CA HIS A 201 -3.69 -18.90 8.00
C HIS A 201 -3.30 -17.52 8.54
N ARG A 202 -3.97 -16.48 8.00
CA ARG A 202 -3.75 -15.07 8.31
C ARG A 202 -2.33 -14.57 8.01
N ILE A 203 -1.68 -15.18 7.02
CA ILE A 203 -0.38 -14.76 6.48
C ILE A 203 -0.61 -14.03 5.16
N SER A 204 0.04 -12.87 4.98
CA SER A 204 -0.03 -12.16 3.71
C SER A 204 1.34 -11.77 3.17
N LEU A 205 1.43 -11.71 1.84
CA LEU A 205 2.56 -11.18 1.09
C LEU A 205 2.17 -9.84 0.47
N HIS A 206 3.00 -8.85 0.69
CA HIS A 206 2.86 -7.50 0.12
C HIS A 206 4.03 -7.27 -0.83
N THR A 207 3.76 -6.68 -1.99
CA THR A 207 4.78 -6.34 -2.97
C THR A 207 4.54 -4.94 -3.51
N PHE A 208 5.62 -4.28 -3.87
CA PHE A 208 5.60 -2.92 -4.37
C PHE A 208 6.71 -2.73 -5.40
N LEU A 209 6.37 -2.06 -6.50
CA LEU A 209 7.30 -1.59 -7.51
C LEU A 209 6.93 -0.14 -7.85
N GLY A 210 7.93 0.71 -8.01
CA GLY A 210 7.73 2.12 -8.35
C GLY A 210 8.83 2.64 -9.25
N VAL A 211 8.50 3.71 -9.98
CA VAL A 211 9.46 4.59 -10.62
C VAL A 211 9.13 6.01 -10.21
N GLU A 212 10.13 6.82 -9.98
CA GLU A 212 9.99 8.24 -9.63
C GLU A 212 10.92 9.07 -10.51
N VAL A 213 10.41 10.20 -10.99
CA VAL A 213 11.17 11.13 -11.82
C VAL A 213 10.98 12.57 -11.30
N PRO A 214 12.05 13.36 -11.17
CA PRO A 214 11.94 14.78 -10.90
C PRO A 214 11.30 15.48 -12.09
N THR A 215 10.36 16.39 -11.82
CA THR A 215 9.66 17.18 -12.86
C THR A 215 10.31 18.54 -13.13
N GLY A 216 11.36 18.88 -12.39
CA GLY A 216 12.15 20.11 -12.53
C GLY A 216 13.57 19.97 -11.98
N GLY A 217 14.46 20.86 -12.41
CA GLY A 217 15.90 20.88 -12.10
C GLY A 217 16.67 21.60 -13.21
N ASN A 218 17.63 22.46 -12.85
CA ASN A 218 18.35 23.30 -13.83
C ASN A 218 19.45 22.55 -14.60
N ASP A 219 19.81 21.33 -14.19
CA ASP A 219 20.86 20.54 -14.82
C ASP A 219 20.33 19.20 -15.35
N LYS A 220 20.80 18.85 -16.56
CA LYS A 220 20.50 17.55 -17.21
C LYS A 220 21.03 16.35 -16.43
N ASP A 221 22.00 16.58 -15.56
CA ASP A 221 22.62 15.57 -14.71
C ASP A 221 21.80 15.31 -13.43
N ASN A 222 20.71 16.07 -13.19
CA ASN A 222 19.78 15.88 -12.06
C ASN A 222 18.50 15.13 -12.45
N ALA A 223 18.39 14.65 -13.69
CA ALA A 223 17.24 13.87 -14.15
C ALA A 223 17.39 12.38 -13.78
N ASP A 224 17.69 12.11 -12.52
CA ASP A 224 17.87 10.74 -12.04
C ASP A 224 16.49 10.08 -11.87
N LEU A 225 16.26 9.03 -12.65
CA LEU A 225 15.11 8.17 -12.45
C LEU A 225 15.40 7.25 -11.28
N GLU A 226 14.52 7.22 -10.30
CA GLU A 226 14.62 6.31 -9.17
C GLU A 226 13.67 5.12 -9.37
N PHE A 227 14.22 3.91 -9.33
CA PHE A 227 13.43 2.68 -9.29
C PHE A 227 13.26 2.21 -7.85
N LEU A 228 12.03 2.08 -7.41
CA LEU A 228 11.66 1.67 -6.06
C LEU A 228 11.13 0.24 -6.07
N TYR A 229 11.47 -0.55 -5.06
CA TYR A 229 10.94 -1.89 -4.88
C TYR A 229 10.78 -2.25 -3.41
N GLY A 230 9.79 -3.09 -3.11
CA GLY A 230 9.56 -3.57 -1.76
C GLY A 230 8.81 -4.89 -1.73
N ALA A 231 9.07 -5.68 -0.70
CA ALA A 231 8.32 -6.89 -0.39
C ALA A 231 8.25 -7.08 1.12
N ALA A 232 7.11 -7.56 1.61
CA ALA A 232 6.95 -7.90 3.00
C ALA A 232 6.08 -9.13 3.20
N ILE A 233 6.39 -9.86 4.27
CA ILE A 233 5.52 -10.92 4.78
C ILE A 233 4.99 -10.49 6.14
N SER A 234 3.70 -10.70 6.37
CA SER A 234 3.06 -10.42 7.65
C SER A 234 2.22 -11.59 8.12
N LYS A 235 2.03 -11.69 9.43
CA LYS A 235 1.15 -12.69 10.04
C LYS A 235 0.29 -12.02 11.10
N THR A 236 -1.03 -12.17 11.00
CA THR A 236 -1.94 -11.51 11.95
C THR A 236 -2.45 -12.46 13.02
N ILE A 237 -2.20 -12.10 14.27
CA ILE A 237 -2.58 -12.85 15.45
C ILE A 237 -3.79 -12.16 16.09
N THR A 238 -4.89 -12.90 16.24
CA THR A 238 -6.08 -12.45 16.96
C THR A 238 -6.15 -13.13 18.32
N VAL A 239 -6.08 -12.34 19.39
CA VAL A 239 -6.28 -12.84 20.76
C VAL A 239 -7.79 -12.91 21.03
N HIS A 240 -8.33 -14.13 21.09
CA HIS A 240 -9.75 -14.33 21.37
C HIS A 240 -10.08 -13.88 22.81
N GLY A 241 -11.14 -13.07 22.97
CA GLY A 241 -11.65 -12.64 24.28
C GLY A 241 -11.12 -11.30 24.79
N ASN A 242 -10.16 -10.67 24.11
CA ASN A 242 -9.70 -9.32 24.45
C ASN A 242 -10.11 -8.32 23.34
N ARG A 243 -11.08 -7.45 23.65
CA ARG A 243 -11.59 -6.44 22.69
C ARG A 243 -10.59 -5.31 22.39
N VAL A 244 -9.57 -5.14 23.24
CA VAL A 244 -8.61 -4.03 23.15
C VAL A 244 -7.35 -4.44 22.37
N LEU A 245 -6.94 -5.70 22.48
CA LEU A 245 -5.76 -6.24 21.79
C LEU A 245 -6.21 -7.24 20.72
N HIS A 246 -6.59 -6.71 19.56
CA HIS A 246 -7.01 -7.48 18.39
C HIS A 246 -6.18 -7.12 17.16
N GLY A 247 -5.89 -8.09 16.30
CA GLY A 247 -5.22 -7.84 15.02
C GLY A 247 -3.75 -7.42 15.15
N ILE A 248 -2.99 -8.08 16.03
CA ILE A 248 -1.54 -7.82 16.13
C ILE A 248 -0.86 -8.44 14.92
N THR A 249 -0.22 -7.61 14.10
CA THR A 249 0.36 -8.02 12.82
C THR A 249 1.87 -7.77 12.81
N PRO A 250 2.70 -8.69 13.34
CA PRO A 250 4.13 -8.68 13.06
C PRO A 250 4.37 -8.84 11.55
N PHE A 251 5.40 -8.15 11.06
CA PHE A 251 5.82 -8.21 9.67
C PHE A 251 7.35 -8.10 9.55
N LEU A 252 7.87 -8.60 8.44
CA LEU A 252 9.23 -8.37 7.98
C LEU A 252 9.15 -7.70 6.61
N GLU A 253 9.77 -6.54 6.49
CA GLU A 253 9.72 -5.69 5.30
C GLU A 253 11.12 -5.49 4.74
N LEU A 254 11.26 -5.67 3.43
CA LEU A 254 12.46 -5.38 2.65
C LEU A 254 12.10 -4.31 1.63
N ASN A 255 12.79 -3.18 1.67
CA ASN A 255 12.63 -2.11 0.69
C ASN A 255 13.99 -1.74 0.13
N GLY A 256 14.00 -1.25 -1.10
CA GLY A 256 15.18 -0.68 -1.70
C GLY A 256 14.81 0.24 -2.84
N HIS A 257 15.82 1.01 -3.25
CA HIS A 257 15.73 1.88 -4.40
C HIS A 257 17.01 1.76 -5.23
N LYS A 258 16.95 2.25 -6.47
CA LYS A 258 18.10 2.33 -7.37
C LYS A 258 17.94 3.52 -8.32
N GLY A 259 18.86 4.48 -8.25
CA GLY A 259 18.96 5.58 -9.19
C GLY A 259 19.50 5.13 -10.56
N PHE A 260 19.05 5.81 -11.61
CA PHE A 260 19.52 5.69 -12.97
C PHE A 260 19.73 7.10 -13.55
N GLY A 261 20.99 7.43 -13.85
CA GLY A 261 21.45 8.63 -14.54
C GLY A 261 22.39 8.30 -15.70
#